data_AF-A0A6N2TW64-F1
#
_entry.id   AF-A0A6N2TW64-F1
#
_cell.length_a   1.000
_cell.length_b   1.000
_cell.length_c   1.000
_cell.angle_alpha   90.00
_cell.angle_beta   90.00
_cell.angle_gamma   90.00
#
_symmetry.space_group_name_H-M   'P 1'
#
loop_
_entity.id
_entity.type
_entity.pdbx_description
1 polymer ?
#
loop_
_entity_poly.entity_id
_entity_poly.type
_entity_poly.pdbx_seq_one_letter_code
_entity_poly.pdbx_strand_id
1 'polypeptide(L)'
;MAKKISISLSQKSIQNAISEVRKYQRELIDKNELFVRRLAELGIPVIDQNIAVAQGDSDKNHNTYIKINSFGSYSEAKLVVEGSELLYIEFGSGIHYNGSAGTSPHPKGEEFGYTIGSYGKGQGSKDFWFYYADTGEAVMSHGTQSTMPVYKASMEIIQNIRRIAREVFGS
;
A
#
# COMPACT_ATOMS: atom_id res chain seq x y z
N MET A 1 8.07 28.49 7.16
CA MET A 1 7.64 29.89 7.42
C MET A 1 6.59 30.27 6.40
N ALA A 2 5.56 31.05 6.75
CA ALA A 2 4.57 31.50 5.77
C ALA A 2 5.24 32.40 4.71
N LYS A 3 4.96 32.17 3.42
CA LYS A 3 5.50 32.98 2.32
C LYS A 3 4.95 34.40 2.44
N LYS A 4 5.83 35.40 2.50
CA LYS A 4 5.47 36.82 2.57
C LYS A 4 5.67 37.44 1.19
N ILE A 5 4.62 38.05 0.64
CA ILE A 5 4.67 38.78 -0.63
C ILE A 5 4.51 40.27 -0.30
N SER A 6 5.51 41.07 -0.66
CA SER A 6 5.55 42.51 -0.37
C SER A 6 5.08 43.31 -1.58
N ILE A 7 4.27 44.35 -1.35
CA ILE A 7 3.66 45.16 -2.41
C ILE A 7 3.93 46.65 -2.16
N SER A 8 4.26 47.40 -3.21
CA SER A 8 4.28 48.86 -3.26
C SER A 8 3.35 49.37 -4.36
N LEU A 9 2.92 50.63 -4.25
CA LEU A 9 2.01 51.28 -5.21
C LEU A 9 2.73 51.66 -6.51
N SER A 10 3.18 50.66 -7.26
CA SER A 10 3.72 50.81 -8.61
C SER A 10 3.26 49.66 -9.50
N GLN A 11 3.05 49.93 -10.79
CA GLN A 11 2.64 48.92 -11.77
C GLN A 11 3.58 47.70 -11.76
N LYS A 12 4.89 47.94 -11.66
CA LYS A 12 5.91 46.87 -11.58
C LYS A 12 5.77 46.03 -10.32
N SER A 13 5.56 46.65 -9.15
CA SER A 13 5.39 45.89 -7.90
C SER A 13 4.11 45.06 -7.89
N ILE A 14 3.01 45.59 -8.40
CA ILE A 14 1.74 44.84 -8.54
C ILE A 14 1.94 43.63 -9.47
N GLN A 15 2.61 43.82 -10.60
CA GLN A 15 2.88 42.73 -11.55
C GLN A 15 3.78 41.63 -10.93
N ASN A 16 4.79 42.02 -10.16
CA ASN A 16 5.65 41.08 -9.43
C ASN A 16 4.86 40.28 -8.39
N ALA A 17 4.01 40.95 -7.60
CA ALA A 17 3.17 40.30 -6.60
C ALA A 17 2.21 39.27 -7.24
N ILE A 18 1.59 39.60 -8.39
CA ILE A 18 0.78 38.63 -9.15
C ILE A 18 1.61 37.42 -9.58
N SER A 19 2.83 37.65 -10.06
CA SER A 19 3.74 36.56 -10.46
C SER A 19 4.12 35.66 -9.27
N GLU A 20 4.43 36.24 -8.12
CA GLU A 20 4.75 35.51 -6.90
C GLU A 20 3.59 34.66 -6.39
N VAL A 21 2.36 35.20 -6.41
CA VAL A 21 1.15 34.45 -6.04
C VAL A 21 0.95 33.26 -6.99
N ARG A 22 1.05 33.48 -8.31
CA ARG A 22 0.92 32.40 -9.31
C ARG A 22 2.02 31.33 -9.16
N LYS A 23 3.24 31.76 -8.83
CA LYS A 23 4.35 30.83 -8.56
C LYS A 23 4.06 30.01 -7.30
N TYR A 24 3.61 30.65 -6.23
CA TYR A 24 3.25 29.96 -4.99
C TYR A 24 2.10 28.96 -5.20
N GLN A 25 1.09 29.31 -5.99
CA GLN A 25 0.01 28.40 -6.35
C GLN A 25 0.54 27.13 -7.05
N ARG A 26 1.46 27.27 -8.01
CA ARG A 26 2.09 26.13 -8.69
C ARG A 26 2.95 25.30 -7.75
N GLU A 27 3.77 25.95 -6.92
CA GLU A 27 4.59 25.27 -5.91
C GLU A 27 3.75 24.40 -4.96
N LEU A 28 2.55 24.84 -4.58
CA LEU A 28 1.65 24.04 -3.75
C LEU A 28 1.11 22.81 -4.46
N ILE A 29 0.79 22.92 -5.75
CA ILE A 29 0.35 21.78 -6.58
C ILE A 29 1.48 20.76 -6.69
N ASP A 30 2.68 21.21 -7.03
CA ASP A 30 3.86 20.34 -7.17
C ASP A 30 4.20 19.64 -5.83
N LYS A 31 4.05 20.34 -4.71
CA LYS A 31 4.24 19.77 -3.38
C LYS A 31 3.16 18.76 -3.01
N ASN A 32 1.91 18.94 -3.42
CA ASN A 32 0.86 17.95 -3.19
C ASN A 32 1.17 16.63 -3.91
N GLU A 33 1.62 16.69 -5.16
CA GLU A 33 2.04 15.51 -5.91
C GLU A 33 3.24 14.81 -5.26
N LEU A 34 4.27 15.59 -4.89
CA LEU A 34 5.43 15.07 -4.18
C LEU A 34 5.03 14.42 -2.84
N PHE A 35 4.08 15.03 -2.12
CA PHE A 35 3.60 14.51 -0.84
C PHE A 35 2.96 13.13 -0.97
N VAL A 36 2.00 12.97 -1.88
CA VAL A 36 1.32 11.68 -2.08
C VAL A 36 2.26 10.62 -2.64
N ARG A 37 3.17 10.99 -3.56
CA ARG A 37 4.18 10.08 -4.09
C ARG A 37 5.10 9.56 -2.99
N ARG A 38 5.66 10.45 -2.17
CA ARG A 38 6.58 10.07 -1.08
C ARG A 38 5.90 9.23 -0.01
N LEU A 39 4.61 9.42 0.22
CA LEU A 39 3.84 8.52 1.08
C LEU A 39 3.78 7.12 0.48
N ALA A 40 3.37 6.99 -0.78
CA ALA A 40 3.28 5.69 -1.45
C ALA A 40 4.65 4.96 -1.54
N GLU A 41 5.74 5.70 -1.74
CA GLU A 41 7.12 5.17 -1.75
C GLU A 41 7.49 4.44 -0.44
N LEU A 42 6.94 4.83 0.71
CA LEU A 42 7.23 4.17 2.00
C LEU A 42 6.70 2.74 2.05
N GLY A 43 5.59 2.47 1.36
CA GLY A 43 4.94 1.16 1.40
C GLY A 43 5.65 0.10 0.55
N ILE A 44 6.40 0.50 -0.48
CA ILE A 44 7.11 -0.42 -1.38
C ILE A 44 8.00 -1.40 -0.61
N PRO A 45 9.01 -0.96 0.18
CA PRO A 45 9.87 -1.88 0.90
C PRO A 45 9.11 -2.75 1.91
N VAL A 46 8.01 -2.24 2.49
CA VAL A 46 7.19 -3.00 3.44
C VAL A 46 6.48 -4.15 2.72
N ILE A 47 5.92 -3.90 1.54
CA ILE A 47 5.30 -4.93 0.71
C ILE A 47 6.34 -6.00 0.36
N ASP A 48 7.43 -5.59 -0.26
CA ASP A 48 8.43 -6.50 -0.81
C ASP A 48 9.05 -7.38 0.29
N GLN A 49 9.37 -6.79 1.46
CA GLN A 49 9.92 -7.53 2.59
C GLN A 49 8.92 -8.52 3.20
N ASN A 50 7.66 -8.13 3.36
CA ASN A 50 6.65 -9.03 3.94
C ASN A 50 6.29 -10.17 2.97
N ILE A 51 6.28 -9.93 1.66
CA ILE A 51 6.11 -11.01 0.66
C ILE A 51 7.30 -11.97 0.70
N ALA A 52 8.54 -11.44 0.73
CA ALA A 52 9.74 -12.26 0.70
C ALA A 52 9.81 -13.26 1.86
N VAL A 53 9.41 -12.84 3.07
CA VAL A 53 9.48 -13.67 4.29
C VAL A 53 8.27 -14.60 4.48
N ALA A 54 7.23 -14.51 3.66
CA ALA A 54 6.06 -15.38 3.77
C ALA A 54 6.46 -16.86 3.63
N GLN A 55 5.96 -17.72 4.50
CA GLN A 55 6.20 -19.16 4.43
C GLN A 55 5.04 -19.87 3.75
N GLY A 56 5.31 -21.08 3.26
CA GLY A 56 4.32 -21.93 2.62
C GLY A 56 4.32 -21.84 1.11
N ASP A 57 3.17 -22.13 0.53
CA ASP A 57 3.08 -22.61 -0.86
C ASP A 57 2.95 -21.50 -1.91
N SER A 58 2.64 -20.26 -1.50
CA SER A 58 2.30 -19.20 -2.45
C SER A 58 3.49 -18.66 -3.24
N ASP A 59 3.26 -18.36 -4.52
CA ASP A 59 4.14 -17.62 -5.41
C ASP A 59 4.39 -16.20 -4.86
N LYS A 60 5.66 -15.90 -4.68
CA LYS A 60 6.15 -14.61 -4.19
C LYS A 60 6.50 -13.65 -5.31
N ASN A 61 6.41 -14.06 -6.58
CA ASN A 61 6.62 -13.16 -7.71
C ASN A 61 5.53 -12.08 -7.72
N HIS A 62 5.97 -10.83 -7.71
CA HIS A 62 5.08 -9.69 -7.67
C HIS A 62 5.70 -8.47 -8.35
N ASN A 63 4.84 -7.51 -8.68
CA ASN A 63 5.24 -6.20 -9.18
C ASN A 63 4.60 -5.12 -8.29
N THR A 64 5.44 -4.39 -7.56
CA THR A 64 5.01 -3.26 -6.71
C THR A 64 5.32 -1.95 -7.42
N TYR A 65 4.31 -1.09 -7.60
CA TYR A 65 4.48 0.19 -8.31
C TYR A 65 3.47 1.24 -7.88
N ILE A 66 3.74 2.50 -8.23
CA ILE A 66 2.90 3.65 -7.87
C ILE A 66 2.21 4.19 -9.12
N LYS A 67 0.89 4.33 -9.08
CA LYS A 67 0.11 5.10 -10.07
C LYS A 67 -0.17 6.48 -9.50
N ILE A 68 0.32 7.52 -10.16
CA ILE A 68 0.04 8.92 -9.79
C ILE A 68 -1.06 9.46 -10.70
N ASN A 69 -2.07 10.08 -10.11
CA ASN A 69 -3.11 10.82 -10.82
C ASN A 69 -3.14 12.24 -10.28
N SER A 70 -2.86 13.21 -11.15
CA SER A 70 -2.74 14.63 -10.80
C SER A 70 -3.57 15.45 -11.78
N PHE A 71 -4.56 16.19 -11.27
CA PHE A 71 -5.43 17.03 -12.08
C PHE A 71 -5.78 18.32 -11.35
N GLY A 72 -5.33 19.46 -11.88
CA GLY A 72 -5.54 20.76 -11.25
C GLY A 72 -4.92 20.82 -9.85
N SER A 73 -5.76 20.92 -8.82
CA SER A 73 -5.34 20.94 -7.40
C SER A 73 -5.41 19.57 -6.72
N TYR A 74 -5.83 18.53 -7.44
CA TYR A 74 -5.95 17.17 -6.92
C TYR A 74 -4.69 16.36 -7.25
N SER A 75 -4.17 15.65 -6.26
CA SER A 75 -3.07 14.68 -6.44
C SER A 75 -3.39 13.42 -5.62
N GLU A 76 -3.26 12.26 -6.26
CA GLU A 76 -3.47 10.95 -5.68
C GLU A 76 -2.33 10.03 -6.09
N ALA A 77 -1.82 9.25 -5.15
CA ALA A 77 -0.91 8.15 -5.42
C ALA A 77 -1.57 6.84 -4.96
N LYS A 78 -1.62 5.86 -5.86
CA LYS A 78 -2.06 4.49 -5.55
C LYS A 78 -0.83 3.61 -5.53
N LEU A 79 -0.48 3.09 -4.36
CA LEU A 79 0.46 1.99 -4.24
C LEU A 79 -0.25 0.70 -4.63
N VAL A 80 0.24 0.05 -5.68
CA VAL A 80 -0.35 -1.15 -6.27
C VAL A 80 0.67 -2.27 -6.18
N VAL A 81 0.22 -3.45 -5.78
CA VAL A 81 0.98 -4.69 -5.89
C VAL A 81 0.18 -5.69 -6.71
N GLU A 82 0.82 -6.28 -7.72
CA GLU A 82 0.24 -7.27 -8.62
C GLU A 82 0.99 -8.59 -8.50
N GLY A 83 0.25 -9.70 -8.45
CA GLY A 83 0.79 -11.04 -8.29
C GLY A 83 -0.36 -12.05 -8.24
N SER A 84 -0.09 -13.29 -8.62
CA SER A 84 -1.08 -14.36 -8.75
C SER A 84 -1.67 -14.81 -7.41
N GLU A 85 -0.84 -14.85 -6.35
CA GLU A 85 -1.19 -15.50 -5.08
C GLU A 85 -1.13 -14.54 -3.87
N LEU A 86 -1.11 -13.24 -4.13
CA LEU A 86 -0.99 -12.20 -3.10
C LEU A 86 -2.07 -12.25 -2.02
N LEU A 87 -3.29 -12.65 -2.35
CA LEU A 87 -4.37 -12.75 -1.35
C LEU A 87 -4.06 -13.79 -0.28
N TYR A 88 -3.39 -14.89 -0.63
CA TYR A 88 -3.00 -15.90 0.35
C TYR A 88 -1.84 -15.41 1.23
N ILE A 89 -0.96 -14.55 0.72
CA ILE A 89 0.09 -13.91 1.52
C ILE A 89 -0.48 -12.79 2.42
N GLU A 90 -1.50 -12.08 1.95
CA GLU A 90 -2.17 -11.02 2.71
C GLU A 90 -2.98 -11.61 3.87
N PHE A 91 -3.86 -12.57 3.59
CA PHE A 91 -4.84 -13.06 4.57
C PHE A 91 -4.47 -14.42 5.18
N GLY A 92 -3.51 -15.14 4.61
CA GLY A 92 -3.14 -16.48 5.02
C GLY A 92 -4.08 -17.54 4.45
N SER A 93 -3.56 -18.76 4.30
CA SER A 93 -4.32 -19.96 3.98
C SER A 93 -3.83 -21.13 4.83
N GLY A 94 -4.74 -21.98 5.29
CA GLY A 94 -4.41 -23.11 6.16
C GLY A 94 -4.19 -22.74 7.62
N ILE A 95 -4.57 -23.64 8.53
CA ILE A 95 -4.36 -23.46 9.98
C ILE A 95 -2.90 -23.52 10.40
N HIS A 96 -2.05 -24.21 9.61
CA HIS A 96 -0.67 -24.54 9.98
C HIS A 96 0.15 -23.32 10.44
N TYR A 97 0.00 -22.19 9.75
CA TYR A 97 0.70 -20.94 10.08
C TYR A 97 -0.17 -19.87 10.73
N ASN A 98 -1.49 -19.97 10.60
CA ASN A 98 -2.39 -18.81 10.75
C ASN A 98 -3.38 -18.93 11.91
N GLY A 99 -3.23 -19.94 12.76
CA GLY A 99 -4.09 -20.15 13.92
C GLY A 99 -5.27 -21.08 13.64
N SER A 100 -6.40 -20.84 14.29
CA SER A 100 -7.54 -21.78 14.25
C SER A 100 -8.48 -21.51 13.08
N ALA A 101 -9.15 -22.57 12.60
CA ALA A 101 -10.18 -22.43 11.58
C ALA A 101 -11.29 -21.48 12.05
N GLY A 102 -11.81 -20.66 11.13
CA GLY A 102 -12.82 -19.63 11.42
C GLY A 102 -12.28 -18.33 12.01
N THR A 103 -10.97 -18.23 12.28
CA THR A 103 -10.30 -16.97 12.68
C THR A 103 -9.54 -16.36 11.51
N SER A 104 -9.00 -15.15 11.66
CA SER A 104 -8.08 -14.57 10.68
C SER A 104 -6.91 -13.86 11.38
N PRO A 105 -5.66 -14.06 10.92
CA PRO A 105 -4.53 -13.28 11.41
C PRO A 105 -4.59 -11.82 10.94
N HIS A 106 -5.37 -11.55 9.88
CA HIS A 106 -5.51 -10.22 9.30
C HIS A 106 -6.65 -9.43 9.98
N PRO A 107 -6.43 -8.18 10.45
CA PRO A 107 -7.46 -7.40 11.17
C PRO A 107 -8.77 -7.16 10.40
N LYS A 108 -8.70 -7.12 9.06
CA LYS A 108 -9.88 -7.06 8.17
C LYS A 108 -10.32 -8.39 7.58
N GLY A 109 -9.75 -9.50 8.06
CA GLY A 109 -10.03 -10.81 7.51
C GLY A 109 -11.49 -11.20 7.65
N GLU A 110 -12.06 -11.04 8.85
CA GLU A 110 -13.49 -11.31 9.09
C GLU A 110 -14.40 -10.39 8.27
N GLU A 111 -14.09 -9.09 8.21
CA GLU A 111 -14.85 -8.09 7.43
C GLU A 111 -14.95 -8.49 5.95
N PHE A 112 -13.87 -9.02 5.39
CA PHE A 112 -13.81 -9.41 3.98
C PHE A 112 -14.13 -10.90 3.73
N GLY A 113 -14.48 -11.66 4.76
CA GLY A 113 -14.76 -13.10 4.64
C GLY A 113 -13.51 -13.97 4.45
N TYR A 114 -12.33 -13.43 4.72
CA TYR A 114 -11.05 -14.12 4.64
C TYR A 114 -10.65 -14.77 5.97
N THR A 115 -11.41 -15.80 6.36
CA THR A 115 -11.14 -16.61 7.56
C THR A 115 -10.45 -17.93 7.22
N ILE A 116 -9.49 -18.32 8.06
CA ILE A 116 -8.67 -19.50 7.87
C ILE A 116 -9.53 -20.77 7.83
N GLY A 117 -9.25 -21.62 6.85
CA GLY A 117 -9.98 -22.87 6.66
C GLY A 117 -11.38 -22.74 6.07
N SER A 118 -11.84 -21.54 5.73
CA SER A 118 -13.14 -21.34 5.05
C SER A 118 -13.04 -21.41 3.52
N TYR A 119 -11.84 -21.24 2.95
CA TYR A 119 -11.66 -21.09 1.51
C TYR A 119 -11.96 -22.37 0.74
N GLY A 120 -12.53 -22.20 -0.46
CA GLY A 120 -12.84 -23.30 -1.37
C GLY A 120 -13.68 -24.38 -0.70
N LYS A 121 -13.14 -25.59 -0.57
CA LYS A 121 -13.80 -26.74 0.06
C LYS A 121 -13.56 -26.86 1.57
N GLY A 122 -13.02 -25.81 2.20
CA GLY A 122 -12.70 -25.76 3.62
C GLY A 122 -11.54 -26.67 4.06
N GLN A 123 -10.72 -27.14 3.12
CA GLN A 123 -9.64 -28.09 3.44
C GLN A 123 -8.53 -27.45 4.28
N GLY A 124 -8.39 -26.12 4.23
CA GLY A 124 -7.47 -25.37 5.07
C GLY A 124 -7.77 -25.42 6.56
N SER A 125 -8.88 -26.03 6.99
CA SER A 125 -9.14 -26.30 8.41
C SER A 125 -8.33 -27.48 8.95
N LYS A 126 -7.64 -28.22 8.07
CA LYS A 126 -6.74 -29.32 8.39
C LYS A 126 -5.30 -28.81 8.35
N ASP A 127 -4.41 -29.49 9.07
CA ASP A 127 -2.99 -29.13 9.10
C ASP A 127 -2.32 -29.20 7.71
N PHE A 128 -2.81 -30.12 6.86
CA PHE A 128 -2.46 -30.19 5.45
C PHE A 128 -3.62 -30.76 4.61
N TRP A 129 -3.56 -30.54 3.29
CA TRP A 129 -4.49 -31.13 2.32
C TRP A 129 -3.80 -31.38 0.98
N PHE A 130 -4.47 -32.13 0.11
CA PHE A 130 -4.01 -32.35 -1.27
C PHE A 130 -4.93 -31.62 -2.26
N TYR A 131 -4.33 -31.08 -3.31
CA TYR A 131 -5.03 -30.56 -4.48
C TYR A 131 -4.34 -31.04 -5.76
N TYR A 132 -5.05 -30.98 -6.88
CA TYR A 132 -4.44 -31.27 -8.18
C TYR A 132 -3.98 -29.96 -8.81
N ALA A 133 -2.68 -29.86 -9.11
CA ALA A 133 -2.14 -28.74 -9.87
C ALA A 133 -2.64 -28.78 -11.33
N ASP A 134 -2.42 -27.70 -12.08
CA ASP A 134 -2.77 -27.62 -13.51
C ASP A 134 -2.05 -28.69 -14.35
N THR A 135 -0.92 -29.20 -13.86
CA THR A 135 -0.19 -30.33 -14.44
C THR A 135 -0.89 -31.69 -14.25
N GLY A 136 -1.92 -31.76 -13.40
CA GLY A 136 -2.61 -32.99 -13.00
C GLY A 136 -1.95 -33.73 -11.83
N GLU A 137 -0.85 -33.21 -11.29
CA GLU A 137 -0.15 -33.82 -10.15
C GLU A 137 -0.87 -33.52 -8.83
N ALA A 138 -0.91 -34.51 -7.93
CA ALA A 138 -1.40 -34.31 -6.58
C ALA A 138 -0.32 -33.62 -5.72
N VAL A 139 -0.60 -32.40 -5.29
CA VAL A 139 0.30 -31.57 -4.49
C VAL A 139 -0.21 -31.49 -3.06
N MET A 140 0.67 -31.77 -2.10
CA MET A 140 0.41 -31.56 -0.67
C MET A 140 0.62 -30.08 -0.34
N SER A 141 -0.29 -29.49 0.44
CA SER A 141 -0.26 -28.08 0.84
C SER A 141 -0.49 -27.94 2.34
N HIS A 142 0.29 -27.06 2.97
CA HIS A 142 0.03 -26.54 4.31
C HIS A 142 -0.65 -25.16 4.27
N GLY A 143 -0.71 -24.56 3.07
CA GLY A 143 -1.18 -23.21 2.85
C GLY A 143 -0.04 -22.22 2.93
N THR A 144 -0.35 -20.98 3.28
CA THR A 144 0.58 -19.85 3.25
C THR A 144 0.41 -19.01 4.48
N GLN A 145 1.53 -18.63 5.08
CA GLN A 145 1.55 -17.72 6.21
C GLN A 145 1.12 -16.32 5.78
N SER A 146 0.15 -15.75 6.51
CA SER A 146 -0.19 -14.34 6.39
C SER A 146 0.96 -13.49 6.91
N THR A 147 1.54 -12.66 6.04
CA THR A 147 2.49 -11.61 6.43
C THR A 147 1.91 -10.20 6.27
N MET A 148 0.72 -10.09 5.70
CA MET A 148 -0.07 -8.85 5.57
C MET A 148 0.71 -7.69 4.89
N PRO A 149 1.38 -7.90 3.74
CA PRO A 149 2.21 -6.87 3.10
C PRO A 149 1.45 -5.57 2.82
N VAL A 150 0.21 -5.62 2.33
CA VAL A 150 -0.57 -4.44 1.94
C VAL A 150 -1.10 -3.71 3.17
N TYR A 151 -1.64 -4.44 4.15
CA TYR A 151 -2.09 -3.84 5.39
C TYR A 151 -0.95 -3.18 6.16
N LYS A 152 0.21 -3.84 6.31
CA LYS A 152 1.37 -3.22 6.99
C LYS A 152 1.91 -2.02 6.22
N ALA A 153 1.93 -2.06 4.89
CA ALA A 153 2.29 -0.90 4.09
C ALA A 153 1.32 0.27 4.33
N SER A 154 0.01 0.00 4.42
CA SER A 154 -0.98 1.04 4.73
C SER A 154 -0.73 1.68 6.11
N MET A 155 -0.34 0.87 7.11
CA MET A 155 -0.01 1.35 8.45
C MET A 155 1.25 2.21 8.45
N GLU A 156 2.29 1.79 7.75
CA GLU A 156 3.53 2.58 7.58
C GLU A 156 3.23 3.94 6.96
N ILE A 157 2.40 3.96 5.90
CA ILE A 157 1.97 5.20 5.25
C ILE A 157 1.25 6.12 6.25
N ILE A 158 0.22 5.60 6.95
CA ILE A 158 -0.60 6.36 7.90
C ILE A 158 0.25 6.96 9.03
N GLN A 159 1.16 6.16 9.60
CA GLN A 159 2.02 6.59 10.71
C GLN A 159 2.97 7.73 10.30
N ASN A 160 3.37 7.77 9.03
CA ASN A 160 4.35 8.72 8.52
C ASN A 160 3.76 9.97 7.84
N ILE A 161 2.43 10.10 7.71
CA ILE A 161 1.75 11.26 7.10
C ILE A 161 2.33 12.59 7.58
N ARG A 162 2.41 12.79 8.90
CA ARG A 162 2.87 14.05 9.50
C ARG A 162 4.36 14.32 9.28
N ARG A 163 5.17 13.27 9.19
CA ARG A 163 6.61 13.38 8.95
C ARG A 163 6.84 13.82 7.50
N ILE A 164 6.25 13.10 6.53
CA ILE A 164 6.37 13.42 5.12
C ILE A 164 5.78 14.80 4.81
N ALA A 165 4.66 15.19 5.44
CA ALA A 165 4.09 16.52 5.28
C ALA A 165 5.07 17.62 5.73
N ARG A 166 5.75 17.43 6.86
CA ARG A 166 6.77 18.39 7.32
C ARG A 166 7.96 18.46 6.37
N GLU A 167 8.41 17.34 5.84
CA GLU A 167 9.54 17.30 4.89
C GLU A 167 9.18 18.01 3.56
N VAL A 168 7.95 17.82 3.06
CA VAL A 168 7.51 18.36 1.76
C VAL A 168 7.08 19.84 1.86
N PHE A 169 6.28 20.19 2.87
CA PHE A 169 5.71 21.53 3.02
C PHE A 169 6.52 22.45 3.94
N GLY A 170 7.46 21.91 4.72
CA GLY A 170 8.30 22.69 5.64
C GLY A 170 9.43 23.48 4.96
N SER A 171 9.77 23.13 3.72
CA SER A 171 10.75 23.84 2.87
C SER A 171 10.20 25.11 2.24
#